data_AF-A0A7J4CSZ0-F1
#
_entry.id   AF-A0A7J4CSZ0-F1
#
_cell.length_a   1.000
_cell.length_b   1.000
_cell.length_c   1.000
_cell.angle_alpha   90.00
_cell.angle_beta   90.00
_cell.angle_gamma   90.00
#
_symmetry.space_group_name_H-M   'P 1'
#
loop_
_entity.id
_entity.type
_entity.pdbx_description
1 polymer ?
#
loop_
_entity_poly.entity_id
_entity_poly.type
_entity_poly.pdbx_seq_one_letter_code
_entity_poly.pdbx_strand_id
1 'polypeptide(L)'
;EITGRRSKWKRWLGKRLRFEPSELKYHQEFLEWLNNQHAAGRNLILCTASDAIVAEKISAHLGIFSDVMGSDGMVNLAGEKKRAALVERYGEKGFGYCGNSRNDLKVWRSAAEVVVVNPSRGVLSGLGEREYTLFE
;
A
#
# COMPACT_ATOMS: atom_id res chain seq x y z
N GLU A 1 7.09 16.97 13.16
CA GLU A 1 7.78 17.03 11.84
C GLU A 1 8.24 18.47 11.63
N ILE A 2 9.55 18.74 11.56
CA ILE A 2 10.10 20.10 11.77
C ILE A 2 10.06 20.99 10.52
N THR A 3 9.82 20.44 9.31
CA THR A 3 9.96 21.25 8.06
C THR A 3 8.84 21.13 7.03
N GLY A 4 7.85 20.22 7.19
CA GLY A 4 6.76 20.03 6.21
C GLY A 4 7.22 19.59 4.80
N ARG A 5 8.49 19.24 4.61
CA ARG A 5 9.09 18.96 3.29
C ARG A 5 9.19 17.47 2.94
N ARG A 6 8.68 16.56 3.77
CA ARG A 6 8.93 15.11 3.66
C ARG A 6 8.59 14.53 2.28
N SER A 7 7.50 14.95 1.65
CA SER A 7 7.14 14.50 0.30
C SER A 7 8.16 14.94 -0.74
N LYS A 8 8.66 16.18 -0.66
CA LYS A 8 9.74 16.69 -1.54
C LYS A 8 11.06 15.92 -1.32
N TRP A 9 11.38 15.59 -0.07
CA TRP A 9 12.56 14.77 0.25
C TRP A 9 12.44 13.35 -0.31
N LYS A 10 11.29 12.69 -0.16
CA LYS A 10 11.03 11.36 -0.75
C LYS A 10 11.16 11.37 -2.27
N ARG A 11 10.64 12.41 -2.95
CA ARG A 11 10.78 12.59 -4.41
C ARG A 11 12.24 12.79 -4.83
N TRP A 12 12.95 13.65 -4.11
CA TRP A 12 14.37 13.89 -4.37
C TRP A 12 15.21 12.63 -4.20
N LEU A 13 14.93 11.84 -3.16
CA LEU A 13 15.56 10.55 -2.91
C LEU A 13 15.17 9.52 -3.98
N GLY A 14 13.88 9.39 -4.30
CA GLY A 14 13.38 8.43 -5.29
C GLY A 14 13.99 8.63 -6.68
N LYS A 15 14.29 9.87 -7.08
CA LYS A 15 15.01 10.20 -8.32
C LYS A 15 16.49 9.76 -8.32
N ARG A 16 17.11 9.64 -7.14
CA ARG A 16 18.55 9.33 -6.98
C ARG A 16 18.82 7.90 -6.53
N LEU A 17 17.80 7.25 -5.94
CA LEU A 17 17.90 5.89 -5.47
C LEU A 17 18.16 4.96 -6.66
N ARG A 18 19.35 4.36 -6.65
CA ARG A 18 19.71 3.23 -7.50
C ARG A 18 19.53 1.98 -6.64
N PHE A 19 18.56 1.17 -6.99
CA PHE A 19 18.32 -0.13 -6.39
C PHE A 19 17.76 -1.02 -7.48
N GLU A 20 18.05 -2.31 -7.38
CA GLU A 20 17.45 -3.32 -8.24
C GLU A 20 16.23 -3.90 -7.51
N PRO A 21 15.01 -3.81 -8.06
CA PRO A 21 13.83 -4.36 -7.40
C PRO A 21 13.96 -5.85 -7.04
N SER A 22 14.66 -6.65 -7.86
CA SER A 22 14.86 -8.09 -7.59
C SER A 22 15.70 -8.37 -6.34
N GLU A 23 16.50 -7.40 -5.87
CA GLU A 23 17.32 -7.54 -4.65
C GLU A 23 16.54 -7.20 -3.37
N LEU A 24 15.31 -6.70 -3.50
CA LEU A 24 14.47 -6.43 -2.34
C LEU A 24 14.01 -7.72 -1.68
N LYS A 25 13.91 -7.69 -0.34
CA LYS A 25 13.33 -8.80 0.42
C LYS A 25 11.81 -8.71 0.38
N TYR A 26 11.20 -9.56 -0.43
CA TYR A 26 9.76 -9.71 -0.51
C TYR A 26 9.25 -10.74 0.51
N HIS A 27 8.06 -10.49 1.04
CA HIS A 27 7.31 -11.47 1.80
C HIS A 27 6.75 -12.52 0.83
N GLN A 28 7.33 -13.72 0.84
CA GLN A 28 7.05 -14.73 -0.17
C GLN A 28 5.60 -15.20 -0.16
N GLU A 29 5.07 -15.61 1.00
CA GLU A 29 3.68 -16.10 1.11
C GLU A 29 2.65 -15.04 0.65
N PHE A 30 2.84 -13.78 1.06
CA PHE A 30 1.98 -12.70 0.60
C PHE A 30 2.11 -12.43 -0.90
N LEU A 31 3.33 -12.51 -1.45
CA LEU A 31 3.56 -12.34 -2.88
C LEU A 31 2.95 -13.49 -3.70
N GLU A 32 3.04 -14.73 -3.22
CA GLU A 32 2.37 -15.90 -3.81
C GLU A 32 0.84 -15.72 -3.80
N TRP A 33 0.28 -15.26 -2.68
CA TRP A 33 -1.14 -14.95 -2.59
C TRP A 33 -1.56 -13.86 -3.60
N LEU A 34 -0.78 -12.79 -3.73
CA LEU A 34 -1.05 -11.74 -4.73
C LEU A 34 -0.99 -12.28 -6.17
N ASN A 35 -0.02 -13.14 -6.49
CA ASN A 35 0.06 -13.79 -7.80
C ASN A 35 -1.19 -14.63 -8.07
N ASN A 36 -1.68 -15.38 -7.08
CA ASN A 36 -2.92 -16.15 -7.21
C ASN A 36 -4.14 -15.25 -7.39
N GLN A 37 -4.23 -14.12 -6.66
CA GLN A 37 -5.30 -13.15 -6.85
C GLN A 37 -5.27 -12.54 -8.26
N HIS A 38 -4.08 -12.19 -8.76
CA HIS A 38 -3.90 -11.68 -10.12
C HIS A 38 -4.30 -12.70 -11.17
N ALA A 39 -3.84 -13.95 -11.03
CA ALA A 39 -4.20 -15.06 -11.92
C ALA A 39 -5.71 -15.37 -11.89
N ALA A 40 -6.38 -15.15 -10.77
CA ALA A 40 -7.83 -15.25 -10.62
C ALA A 40 -8.59 -14.03 -11.23
N GLY A 41 -7.89 -13.08 -11.84
CA GLY A 41 -8.47 -11.91 -12.49
C GLY A 41 -8.76 -10.73 -11.57
N ARG A 42 -8.28 -10.76 -10.31
CA ARG A 42 -8.43 -9.61 -9.40
C ARG A 42 -7.53 -8.47 -9.88
N ASN A 43 -8.13 -7.28 -10.02
CA ASN A 43 -7.39 -6.08 -10.34
C ASN A 43 -6.57 -5.60 -9.13
N LEU A 44 -5.23 -5.62 -9.23
CA LEU A 44 -4.33 -5.26 -8.14
C LEU A 44 -3.70 -3.89 -8.35
N ILE A 45 -3.66 -3.09 -7.29
CA ILE A 45 -3.15 -1.71 -7.31
C ILE A 45 -2.10 -1.55 -6.21
N LEU A 46 -0.91 -1.05 -6.56
CA LEU A 46 0.11 -0.76 -5.57
C LEU A 46 -0.15 0.61 -4.92
N CYS A 47 -0.74 0.62 -3.72
CA CYS A 47 -1.12 1.84 -3.02
C CYS A 47 -0.18 2.19 -1.83
N THR A 48 0.70 3.18 -2.00
CA THR A 48 1.77 3.46 -1.03
C THR A 48 1.94 4.95 -0.68
N ALA A 49 2.43 5.20 0.54
CA ALA A 49 2.86 6.52 0.98
C ALA A 49 4.32 6.83 0.56
N SER A 50 5.00 5.90 -0.10
CA SER A 50 6.30 6.12 -0.74
C SER A 50 6.16 6.96 -2.01
N ASP A 51 7.27 7.46 -2.54
CA ASP A 51 7.26 8.18 -3.81
C ASP A 51 6.85 7.28 -4.96
N ALA A 52 6.00 7.80 -5.85
CA ALA A 52 5.50 7.07 -7.01
C ALA A 52 6.64 6.51 -7.89
N ILE A 53 7.78 7.20 -8.04
CA ILE A 53 8.90 6.70 -8.86
C ILE A 53 9.43 5.35 -8.34
N VAL A 54 9.52 5.20 -7.02
CA VAL A 54 10.02 3.95 -6.41
C VAL A 54 8.96 2.85 -6.56
N ALA A 55 7.70 3.20 -6.34
CA ALA A 55 6.58 2.29 -6.44
C ALA A 55 6.37 1.77 -7.87
N GLU A 56 6.48 2.63 -8.88
CA GLU A 56 6.41 2.27 -10.30
C GLU A 56 7.50 1.27 -10.69
N LYS A 57 8.74 1.45 -10.24
CA LYS A 57 9.83 0.49 -10.50
C LYS A 57 9.52 -0.90 -9.92
N ILE A 58 9.02 -0.94 -8.68
CA ILE A 58 8.64 -2.21 -8.03
C ILE A 58 7.44 -2.84 -8.74
N SER A 59 6.46 -2.03 -9.12
CA SER A 59 5.27 -2.46 -9.86
C SER A 59 5.66 -3.08 -11.21
N ALA A 60 6.54 -2.41 -11.96
CA ALA A 60 7.03 -2.89 -13.25
C ALA A 60 7.83 -4.19 -13.12
N HIS A 61 8.64 -4.32 -12.07
CA HIS A 61 9.39 -5.56 -11.82
C HIS A 61 8.47 -6.74 -11.48
N LEU A 62 7.48 -6.53 -10.59
CA LEU A 62 6.58 -7.60 -10.16
C LEU A 62 5.53 -7.97 -11.21
N GLY A 63 5.13 -7.05 -12.08
CA GLY A 63 4.25 -7.32 -13.23
C GLY A 63 2.79 -7.64 -12.91
N ILE A 64 2.41 -7.71 -11.63
CA ILE A 64 1.05 -8.11 -11.18
C ILE A 64 0.11 -6.94 -10.88
N PHE A 65 0.63 -5.70 -10.85
CA PHE A 65 -0.16 -4.52 -10.54
C PHE A 65 -0.53 -3.78 -11.82
N SER A 66 -1.80 -3.42 -11.97
CA SER A 66 -2.32 -2.68 -13.12
C SER A 66 -2.14 -1.17 -13.00
N ASP A 67 -1.95 -0.67 -11.78
CA ASP A 67 -1.77 0.75 -11.48
C ASP A 67 -1.03 0.97 -10.15
N VAL A 68 -0.49 2.17 -10.00
CA VAL A 68 0.25 2.62 -8.81
C VAL A 68 -0.36 3.90 -8.26
N MET A 69 -0.78 3.84 -7.00
CA MET A 69 -1.20 5.02 -6.24
C MET A 69 -0.12 5.36 -5.23
N GLY A 70 0.81 6.23 -5.63
CA GLY A 70 1.93 6.69 -4.79
C GLY A 70 1.77 8.13 -4.29
N SER A 71 2.66 8.57 -3.41
CA SER A 71 2.84 10.01 -3.14
C SER A 71 3.65 10.64 -4.27
N ASP A 72 3.31 11.85 -4.69
CA ASP A 72 3.87 12.53 -5.88
C ASP A 72 4.77 13.74 -5.54
N GLY A 73 5.13 13.89 -4.27
CA GLY A 73 5.88 15.05 -3.77
C GLY A 73 5.01 16.24 -3.36
N MET A 74 3.72 16.26 -3.73
CA MET A 74 2.74 17.28 -3.34
C MET A 74 1.65 16.70 -2.42
N VAL A 75 1.13 15.52 -2.74
CA VAL A 75 0.12 14.81 -1.96
C VAL A 75 0.79 13.65 -1.21
N ASN A 76 0.73 13.69 0.14
CA ASN A 76 1.12 12.56 0.98
C ASN A 76 -0.05 11.58 1.07
N LEU A 77 0.03 10.45 0.37
CA LEU A 77 -1.02 9.43 0.31
C LEU A 77 -0.96 8.50 1.52
N ALA A 78 -1.36 9.00 2.69
CA ALA A 78 -1.37 8.25 3.94
C ALA A 78 -2.65 8.49 4.75
N GLY A 79 -3.05 7.49 5.55
CA GLY A 79 -4.20 7.58 6.45
C GLY A 79 -5.49 8.00 5.74
N GLU A 80 -6.12 9.08 6.22
CA GLU A 80 -7.39 9.58 5.64
C GLU A 80 -7.26 9.99 4.18
N LYS A 81 -6.13 10.57 3.76
CA LYS A 81 -5.94 10.96 2.35
C LYS A 81 -5.93 9.75 1.43
N LYS A 82 -5.30 8.66 1.88
CA LYS A 82 -5.30 7.38 1.17
C LYS A 82 -6.71 6.79 1.11
N ARG A 83 -7.41 6.77 2.25
CA ARG A 83 -8.81 6.31 2.32
C ARG A 83 -9.70 7.10 1.36
N ALA A 84 -9.62 8.44 1.39
CA ALA A 84 -10.43 9.31 0.54
C ALA A 84 -10.19 9.03 -0.95
N ALA A 85 -8.92 8.92 -1.38
CA ALA A 85 -8.60 8.61 -2.77
C ALA A 85 -9.11 7.22 -3.22
N LEU A 86 -9.05 6.22 -2.33
CA LEU A 86 -9.58 4.88 -2.62
C LEU A 86 -11.11 4.87 -2.69
N VAL A 87 -11.78 5.59 -1.79
CA VAL A 87 -13.25 5.75 -1.79
C VAL A 87 -13.72 6.53 -3.01
N GLU A 88 -13.01 7.59 -3.41
CA GLU A 88 -13.32 8.35 -4.61
C GLU A 88 -13.25 7.47 -5.87
N ARG A 89 -12.24 6.58 -5.94
CA ARG A 89 -12.03 5.73 -7.12
C ARG A 89 -12.91 4.49 -7.16
N TYR A 90 -13.18 3.87 -6.01
CA TYR A 90 -13.80 2.55 -5.93
C TYR A 90 -15.11 2.53 -5.13
N GLY A 91 -15.48 3.63 -4.47
CA GLY A 91 -16.61 3.71 -3.57
C GLY A 91 -16.32 3.16 -2.16
N GLU A 92 -17.21 3.50 -1.22
CA GLU A 92 -17.22 2.86 0.11
C GLU A 92 -17.49 1.37 -0.06
N LYS A 93 -16.67 0.52 0.57
CA LYS A 93 -16.76 -0.95 0.49
C LYS A 93 -16.58 -1.53 -0.91
N GLY A 94 -16.02 -0.78 -1.86
CA GLY A 94 -15.75 -1.26 -3.21
C GLY A 94 -14.37 -1.91 -3.42
N PHE A 95 -13.56 -2.04 -2.36
CA PHE A 95 -12.19 -2.55 -2.47
C PHE A 95 -11.76 -3.36 -1.23
N GLY A 96 -10.85 -4.31 -1.45
CA GLY A 96 -10.05 -4.91 -0.38
C GLY A 96 -8.75 -4.13 -0.16
N TYR A 97 -8.24 -4.11 1.08
CA TYR A 97 -7.01 -3.37 1.38
C TYR A 97 -6.01 -4.19 2.20
N CYS A 98 -4.79 -4.29 1.66
CA CYS A 98 -3.64 -4.92 2.29
C CYS A 98 -2.78 -3.84 2.99
N GLY A 99 -2.53 -3.96 4.29
CA GLY A 99 -1.79 -2.96 5.06
C GLY A 99 -1.15 -3.50 6.33
N ASN A 100 -0.33 -2.70 6.99
CA ASN A 100 0.51 -3.16 8.11
C ASN A 100 0.60 -2.18 9.29
N SER A 101 0.01 -1.01 9.19
CA SER A 101 0.26 0.09 10.09
C SER A 101 -1.01 0.65 10.73
N ARG A 102 -0.85 1.39 11.83
CA ARG A 102 -1.99 2.09 12.46
C ARG A 102 -2.63 3.15 11.54
N ASN A 103 -1.91 3.62 10.52
CA ASN A 103 -2.49 4.51 9.52
C ASN A 103 -3.49 3.78 8.62
N ASP A 104 -3.31 2.48 8.42
CA ASP A 104 -4.17 1.63 7.60
C ASP A 104 -5.51 1.31 8.26
N LEU A 105 -5.60 1.43 9.60
CA LEU A 105 -6.87 1.41 10.34
C LEU A 105 -7.90 2.36 9.74
N LYS A 106 -7.44 3.51 9.25
CA LYS A 106 -8.30 4.51 8.60
C LYS A 106 -8.84 4.00 7.27
N VAL A 107 -8.00 3.36 6.48
CA VAL A 107 -8.36 2.82 5.15
C VAL A 107 -9.30 1.62 5.30
N TRP A 108 -8.99 0.72 6.23
CA TRP A 108 -9.81 -0.47 6.49
C TRP A 108 -11.25 -0.12 6.92
N ARG A 109 -11.51 1.07 7.49
CA ARG A 109 -12.90 1.48 7.76
C ARG A 109 -13.78 1.45 6.52
N SER A 110 -13.22 1.78 5.36
CA SER A 110 -13.90 1.84 4.06
C SER A 110 -13.65 0.64 3.15
N ALA A 111 -12.71 -0.24 3.50
CA ALA A 111 -12.48 -1.48 2.75
C ALA A 111 -13.58 -2.51 3.06
N ALA A 112 -13.94 -3.33 2.06
CA ALA A 112 -14.77 -4.52 2.24
C ALA A 112 -13.97 -5.70 2.80
N GLU A 113 -12.71 -5.82 2.40
CA GLU A 113 -11.81 -6.89 2.84
C GLU A 113 -10.59 -6.30 3.54
N VAL A 114 -10.23 -6.89 4.68
CA VAL A 114 -9.08 -6.49 5.49
C VAL A 114 -8.01 -7.56 5.38
N VAL A 115 -6.89 -7.22 4.76
CA VAL A 115 -5.70 -8.09 4.72
C VAL A 115 -4.59 -7.39 5.48
N VAL A 116 -4.09 -8.04 6.52
CA VAL A 116 -3.03 -7.56 7.39
C VAL A 116 -1.74 -8.27 7.03
N VAL A 117 -0.68 -7.51 6.79
CA VAL A 117 0.64 -8.05 6.39
C VAL A 117 1.69 -7.50 7.35
N ASN A 118 2.40 -8.35 8.09
CA ASN A 118 3.47 -8.02 9.04
C ASN A 118 3.09 -6.84 9.95
N PRO A 119 2.02 -6.99 10.77
CA PRO A 119 1.43 -5.88 11.51
C PRO A 119 2.42 -5.28 12.52
N SER A 120 2.52 -3.95 12.48
CA SER A 120 3.18 -3.22 13.56
C SER A 120 2.40 -3.31 14.88
N ARG A 121 3.09 -3.06 16.01
CA ARG A 121 2.49 -3.17 17.34
C ARG A 121 1.20 -2.35 17.47
N GLY A 122 0.14 -3.00 17.93
CA GLY A 122 -1.17 -2.40 18.16
C GLY A 122 -2.07 -2.29 16.93
N VAL A 123 -1.65 -2.80 15.77
CA VAL A 123 -2.52 -2.88 14.58
C VAL A 123 -3.66 -3.87 14.79
N LEU A 124 -3.35 -5.10 15.20
CA LEU A 124 -4.37 -6.13 15.43
C LEU A 124 -5.38 -5.71 16.51
N SER A 125 -4.90 -5.16 17.62
CA SER A 125 -5.78 -4.59 18.66
C SER A 125 -6.66 -3.45 18.14
N GLY A 126 -6.17 -2.63 17.20
CA GLY A 126 -6.93 -1.55 16.60
C GLY A 126 -8.02 -1.98 15.61
N LEU A 127 -8.00 -3.24 15.15
CA LEU A 127 -9.02 -3.80 14.26
C LEU A 127 -10.29 -4.23 15.01
N GLY A 128 -10.21 -4.45 16.33
CA GLY A 128 -11.32 -4.94 17.13
C GLY A 128 -11.77 -6.33 16.68
N GLU A 129 -13.08 -6.53 16.54
CA GLU A 129 -13.69 -7.82 16.15
C GLU A 129 -13.84 -8.01 14.63
N ARG A 130 -13.21 -7.15 13.81
CA ARG A 130 -13.29 -7.29 12.35
C ARG A 130 -12.62 -8.57 11.90
N GLU A 131 -13.23 -9.26 10.94
CA GLU A 131 -12.57 -10.34 10.21
C GLU A 131 -11.41 -9.79 9.37
N TYR A 132 -10.31 -10.53 9.35
CA TYR A 132 -9.15 -10.21 8.53
C TYR A 132 -8.39 -11.48 8.13
N THR A 133 -7.68 -11.40 7.02
CA THR A 133 -6.62 -12.35 6.66
C THR A 133 -5.28 -11.81 7.16
N LEU A 134 -4.43 -12.67 7.71
CA LEU A 134 -3.11 -12.30 8.25
C LEU A 134 -1.98 -13.01 7.50
N PHE A 135 -0.94 -12.24 7.19
CA PHE A 135 0.38 -12.69 6.73
C PHE A 135 1.42 -12.09 7.70
N GLU A 136 2.38 -12.88 8.22
CA GLU A 136 3.32 -12.48 9.29
C GLU A 136 4.79 -12.30 8.85
#